data_AF-A0A9E5N420-F1
#
_entry.id   AF-A0A9E5N420-F1
#
_cell.length_a   1.000
_cell.length_b   1.000
_cell.length_c   1.000
_cell.angle_alpha   90.00
_cell.angle_beta   90.00
_cell.angle_gamma   90.00
#
_symmetry.space_group_name_H-M   'P 1'
#
loop_
_entity.id
_entity.type
_entity.pdbx_description
1 polymer ?
#
loop_
_entity_poly.entity_id
_entity_poly.type
_entity_poly.pdbx_seq_one_letter_code
_entity_poly.pdbx_strand_id
1 'polypeptide(L)'
;MSSQVLQMLAAQCNPPFPPKVALDKVKSALARAQRQERNLSAEIREYVLSSPGLIMSRDVQGCLGLSSREGQKLVWYVLNEMVKEGLVERVQERHGCYRTIDRECEKIDYVNAPEETVDISLPFEIEKKVEIMPGNIIVVAGEVNAGKTAFLLNIIRDNMEKFEIHYFSSEMGGGEL
;
A
#
# COMPACT_ATOMS: atom_id res chain seq x y z
N MET A 1 -38.25 7.19 27.65
CA MET A 1 -38.00 8.52 28.25
C MET A 1 -39.34 9.23 28.38
N SER A 2 -39.82 9.33 29.61
CA SER A 2 -41.15 9.79 30.01
C SER A 2 -41.45 11.22 29.55
N SER A 3 -42.60 11.40 28.89
CA SER A 3 -43.11 12.69 28.37
C SER A 3 -43.01 13.85 29.38
N GLN A 4 -43.13 13.54 30.68
CA GLN A 4 -42.99 14.49 31.79
C GLN A 4 -41.61 15.13 31.89
N VAL A 5 -40.52 14.38 31.70
CA VAL A 5 -39.15 14.91 31.84
C VAL A 5 -38.86 15.95 30.75
N LEU A 6 -39.36 15.71 29.55
CA LEU A 6 -39.19 16.61 28.40
C LEU A 6 -39.97 17.92 28.58
N GLN A 7 -41.14 17.88 29.23
CA GLN A 7 -41.92 19.07 29.57
C GLN A 7 -41.23 19.90 30.66
N MET A 8 -40.66 19.25 31.68
CA MET A 8 -39.91 19.95 32.74
C MET A 8 -38.67 20.66 32.19
N LEU A 9 -37.91 19.99 31.31
CA LEU A 9 -36.74 20.58 30.65
C LEU A 9 -37.13 21.74 29.72
N ALA A 10 -38.22 21.61 28.96
CA ALA A 10 -38.69 22.67 28.06
C ALA A 10 -39.17 23.92 28.80
N ALA A 11 -39.76 23.76 29.98
CA ALA A 11 -40.24 24.85 30.84
C ALA A 11 -39.11 25.59 31.58
N GLN A 12 -37.96 24.95 31.79
CA GLN A 12 -36.78 25.56 32.43
C GLN A 12 -35.83 26.27 31.45
N CYS A 13 -36.06 26.16 30.14
CA CYS A 13 -35.33 26.94 29.13
C CYS A 13 -35.80 28.41 29.13
N ASN A 14 -34.88 29.35 28.86
CA ASN A 14 -35.22 30.77 28.72
C ASN A 14 -34.88 31.29 27.30
N PRO A 15 -35.87 31.66 26.47
CA PRO A 15 -37.33 31.56 26.70
C PRO A 15 -37.86 30.11 26.66
N PRO A 16 -39.01 29.84 27.30
CA PRO A 16 -39.56 28.49 27.40
C PRO A 16 -40.03 27.97 26.04
N PHE A 17 -39.68 26.73 25.73
CA PHE A 17 -39.99 26.13 24.44
C PHE A 17 -41.39 25.48 24.44
N PRO A 18 -42.18 25.67 23.37
CA PRO A 18 -43.40 24.89 23.18
C PRO A 18 -43.08 23.39 23.11
N PRO A 19 -43.90 22.51 23.71
CA PRO A 19 -43.58 21.08 23.86
C PRO A 19 -43.39 20.34 22.53
N LYS A 20 -44.06 20.78 21.45
CA LYS A 20 -43.86 20.23 20.10
C LYS A 20 -42.47 20.56 19.54
N VAL A 21 -41.99 21.79 19.74
CA VAL A 21 -40.68 22.26 19.25
C VAL A 21 -39.54 21.63 20.05
N ALA A 22 -39.74 21.38 21.35
CA ALA A 22 -38.76 20.72 22.20
C ALA A 22 -38.45 19.28 21.73
N LEU A 23 -39.49 18.52 21.35
CA LEU A 23 -39.32 17.18 20.78
C LEU A 23 -38.52 17.21 19.47
N ASP A 24 -38.83 18.13 18.57
CA ASP A 24 -38.13 18.27 17.29
C ASP A 24 -36.66 18.69 17.48
N LYS A 25 -36.38 19.55 18.45
CA LYS A 25 -35.01 19.95 18.81
C LYS A 25 -34.21 18.80 19.42
N VAL A 26 -34.82 17.98 20.28
CA VAL A 26 -34.18 16.79 20.86
C VAL A 26 -33.91 15.74 19.78
N LYS A 27 -34.87 15.47 18.88
CA LYS A 27 -34.65 14.59 17.72
C LYS A 27 -33.54 15.11 16.81
N SER A 28 -33.52 16.42 16.56
CA SER A 28 -32.48 17.07 15.77
C SER A 28 -31.10 17.00 16.45
N ALA A 29 -31.03 17.16 17.76
CA ALA A 29 -29.79 17.03 18.53
C ALA A 29 -29.27 15.57 18.57
N LEU A 30 -30.16 14.59 18.75
CA LEU A 30 -29.84 13.17 18.65
C LEU A 30 -29.32 12.79 17.26
N ALA A 31 -29.98 13.27 16.19
CA ALA A 31 -29.53 13.05 14.82
C ALA A 31 -28.17 13.73 14.52
N ARG A 32 -27.85 14.85 15.18
CA ARG A 32 -26.53 15.49 15.11
C ARG A 32 -25.47 14.68 15.87
N ALA A 33 -25.79 14.20 17.07
CA ALA A 33 -24.88 13.37 17.86
C ALA A 33 -24.56 12.05 17.15
N GLN A 34 -25.56 11.38 16.56
CA GLN A 34 -25.35 10.16 15.77
C GLN A 34 -24.52 10.39 14.50
N ARG A 35 -24.63 11.57 13.86
CA ARG A 35 -23.75 11.94 12.73
C ARG A 35 -22.32 12.24 13.17
N GLN A 36 -22.12 12.68 14.40
CA GLN A 36 -20.81 12.95 14.99
C GLN A 36 -20.09 11.65 15.41
N GLU A 37 -20.85 10.60 15.71
CA GLU A 37 -20.35 9.27 16.10
C GLU A 37 -19.71 8.49 14.92
N ARG A 38 -20.13 8.76 13.68
CA ARG A 38 -19.35 8.38 12.48
C ARG A 38 -18.28 9.43 12.23
N ASN A 39 -17.09 9.20 12.75
CA ASN A 39 -15.93 10.02 12.42
C ASN A 39 -15.48 9.68 10.99
N LEU A 40 -16.21 10.19 10.00
CA LEU A 40 -15.95 9.97 8.57
C LEU A 40 -14.51 10.30 8.19
N SER A 41 -13.87 11.26 8.87
CA SER A 41 -12.47 11.57 8.66
C SER A 41 -11.53 10.44 9.08
N ALA A 42 -11.84 9.75 10.18
CA ALA A 42 -11.09 8.58 10.62
C ALA A 42 -11.29 7.40 9.66
N GLU A 43 -12.53 7.15 9.22
CA GLU A 43 -12.85 6.09 8.25
C GLU A 43 -12.12 6.29 6.91
N ILE A 44 -12.05 7.54 6.42
CA ILE A 44 -11.28 7.88 5.21
C ILE A 44 -9.79 7.58 5.41
N ARG A 45 -9.21 7.97 6.56
CA ARG A 45 -7.78 7.73 6.86
C ARG A 45 -7.48 6.24 6.95
N GLU A 46 -8.30 5.49 7.65
CA GLU A 46 -8.16 4.05 7.81
C GLU A 46 -8.21 3.34 6.45
N TYR A 47 -9.20 3.66 5.62
CA TYR A 47 -9.30 3.11 4.27
C TYR A 47 -8.04 3.38 3.44
N VAL A 48 -7.56 4.63 3.46
CA VAL A 48 -6.39 5.05 2.68
C VAL A 48 -5.10 4.37 3.17
N LEU A 49 -4.91 4.22 4.48
CA LEU A 49 -3.72 3.56 5.04
C LEU A 49 -3.76 2.03 4.89
N SER A 50 -4.95 1.43 4.85
CA SER A 50 -5.12 -0.01 4.65
C SER A 50 -4.85 -0.48 3.22
N SER A 51 -4.88 0.44 2.25
CA SER A 51 -4.78 0.14 0.82
C SER A 51 -3.42 0.61 0.27
N PRO A 52 -2.39 -0.25 0.21
CA PRO A 52 -1.09 0.16 -0.32
C PRO A 52 -1.17 0.46 -1.83
N GLY A 53 -0.44 1.48 -2.26
CA GLY A 53 -0.28 1.81 -3.68
C GLY A 53 -1.06 3.03 -4.13
N LEU A 54 -1.71 2.94 -5.29
CA LEU A 54 -2.43 4.04 -5.93
C LEU A 54 -3.88 4.10 -5.47
N ILE A 55 -4.29 5.28 -4.99
CA ILE A 55 -5.62 5.54 -4.46
C ILE A 55 -6.26 6.69 -5.24
N MET A 56 -7.44 6.44 -5.80
CA MET A 56 -8.25 7.49 -6.41
C MET A 56 -9.26 8.04 -5.41
N SER A 57 -9.42 9.36 -5.39
CA SER A 57 -10.47 10.05 -4.64
C SER A 57 -11.89 9.54 -4.94
N ARG A 58 -12.14 9.06 -6.17
CA ARG A 58 -13.41 8.43 -6.55
C ARG A 58 -13.63 7.07 -5.89
N ASP A 59 -12.57 6.29 -5.71
CA ASP A 59 -12.66 4.96 -5.09
C ASP A 59 -12.99 5.11 -3.60
N VAL A 60 -12.33 6.06 -2.92
CA VAL A 60 -12.66 6.44 -1.53
C VAL A 60 -14.13 6.86 -1.40
N GLN A 61 -14.63 7.69 -2.32
CA GLN A 61 -16.03 8.12 -2.34
C GLN A 61 -17.00 6.96 -2.59
N GLY A 62 -16.66 6.06 -3.50
CA GLY A 62 -17.46 4.88 -3.84
C GLY A 62 -17.54 3.89 -2.68
N CYS A 63 -16.41 3.55 -2.07
CA CYS A 63 -16.33 2.61 -0.96
C CYS A 63 -17.06 3.10 0.29
N LEU A 64 -16.97 4.39 0.61
CA LEU A 64 -17.63 4.97 1.78
C LEU A 64 -19.05 5.49 1.50
N GLY A 65 -19.56 5.34 0.27
CA GLY A 65 -20.88 5.83 -0.12
C GLY A 65 -21.04 7.35 -0.04
N LEU A 66 -19.95 8.11 -0.15
CA LEU A 66 -19.91 9.57 -0.02
C LEU A 66 -20.21 10.26 -1.36
N SER A 67 -21.45 10.13 -1.82
CA SER A 67 -21.93 10.75 -3.07
C SER A 67 -22.39 12.20 -2.90
N SER A 68 -22.64 12.65 -1.66
CA SER A 68 -23.06 14.02 -1.38
C SER A 68 -21.94 15.03 -1.61
N ARG A 69 -22.29 16.27 -1.99
CA ARG A 69 -21.31 17.36 -2.19
C ARG A 69 -20.49 17.64 -0.92
N GLU A 70 -21.10 17.50 0.25
CA GLU A 70 -20.41 17.66 1.54
C GLU A 70 -19.43 16.51 1.80
N GLY A 71 -19.82 15.27 1.52
CA GLY A 71 -18.94 14.10 1.62
C GLY A 71 -17.74 14.18 0.66
N GLN A 72 -17.97 14.61 -0.59
CA GLN A 72 -16.90 14.80 -1.57
C GLN A 72 -15.89 15.87 -1.10
N LYS A 73 -16.37 16.98 -0.54
CA LYS A 73 -15.50 18.02 0.05
C LYS A 73 -14.72 17.49 1.25
N LEU A 74 -15.33 16.67 2.10
CA LEU A 74 -14.67 16.06 3.24
C LEU A 74 -13.53 15.13 2.80
N VAL A 75 -13.75 14.27 1.81
CA VAL A 75 -12.71 13.40 1.22
C VAL A 75 -11.55 14.24 0.70
N TRP A 76 -11.84 15.31 -0.05
CA TRP A 76 -10.79 16.20 -0.57
C TRP A 76 -10.00 16.88 0.55
N TYR A 77 -10.67 17.34 1.61
CA TYR A 77 -10.02 17.96 2.76
C TYR A 77 -9.12 16.97 3.50
N VAL A 78 -9.63 15.77 3.83
CA VAL A 78 -8.87 14.74 4.56
C VAL A 78 -7.65 14.28 3.75
N LEU A 79 -7.80 14.00 2.45
CA LEU A 79 -6.68 13.60 1.60
C LEU A 79 -5.60 14.69 1.53
N ASN A 80 -5.97 15.97 1.50
CA ASN A 80 -4.99 17.07 1.52
C ASN A 80 -4.29 17.22 2.86
N GLU A 81 -4.97 17.00 3.97
CA GLU A 81 -4.32 16.94 5.28
C GLU A 81 -3.34 15.76 5.35
N MET A 82 -3.70 14.58 4.84
CA MET A 82 -2.80 13.43 4.75
C MET A 82 -1.57 13.70 3.87
N VAL A 83 -1.71 14.53 2.82
CA VAL A 83 -0.57 15.01 2.02
C VAL A 83 0.34 15.93 2.84
N LYS A 84 -0.22 16.85 3.63
CA LYS A 84 0.58 17.73 4.51
C LYS A 84 1.28 16.94 5.62
N GLU A 85 0.64 15.91 6.15
CA GLU A 85 1.22 14.97 7.12
C GLU A 85 2.26 14.03 6.49
N GLY A 86 2.33 14.00 5.15
CA GLY A 86 3.24 13.17 4.36
C GLY A 86 2.91 11.68 4.37
N LEU A 87 1.68 11.31 4.73
CA LEU A 87 1.22 9.91 4.72
C LEU A 87 0.93 9.43 3.28
N VAL A 88 0.53 10.36 2.43
CA VAL A 88 0.29 10.13 1.00
C VAL A 88 0.89 11.26 0.18
N GLU A 89 1.18 11.00 -1.09
CA GLU A 89 1.64 12.02 -2.04
C GLU A 89 0.72 12.09 -3.25
N ARG A 90 0.69 13.23 -3.93
CA ARG A 90 -0.10 13.42 -5.15
C ARG A 90 0.67 12.93 -6.36
N VAL A 91 0.03 12.10 -7.18
CA VAL A 91 0.58 11.66 -8.47
C VAL A 91 0.36 12.77 -9.50
N GLN A 92 1.44 13.30 -10.09
CA GLN A 92 1.39 14.47 -10.98
C GLN A 92 0.61 14.22 -12.29
N GLU A 93 0.56 12.96 -12.72
CA GLU A 93 0.00 12.56 -14.02
C GLU A 93 -1.55 12.58 -14.05
N ARG A 94 -2.21 12.49 -12.89
CA ARG A 94 -3.67 12.39 -12.82
C ARG A 94 -4.27 13.10 -11.62
N HIS A 95 -5.21 14.02 -11.88
CA HIS A 95 -5.95 14.71 -10.83
C HIS A 95 -6.73 13.73 -9.94
N GLY A 96 -6.60 13.92 -8.62
CA GLY A 96 -7.30 13.12 -7.62
C GLY A 96 -6.73 11.71 -7.43
N CYS A 97 -5.50 11.47 -7.90
CA CYS A 97 -4.71 10.28 -7.66
C CYS A 97 -3.67 10.54 -6.58
N TYR A 98 -3.59 9.62 -5.60
CA TYR A 98 -2.69 9.67 -4.47
C TYR A 98 -1.91 8.35 -4.39
N ARG A 99 -0.69 8.40 -3.84
CA ARG A 99 0.11 7.22 -3.54
C ARG A 99 0.40 7.18 -2.05
N THR A 100 0.23 6.03 -1.41
CA THR A 100 0.64 5.82 -0.01
C THR A 100 2.16 5.82 0.08
N ILE A 101 2.71 6.54 1.06
CA ILE A 101 4.15 6.53 1.32
C ILE A 101 4.42 5.43 2.34
N ASP A 102 5.19 4.43 1.93
CA ASP A 102 5.73 3.45 2.86
C ASP A 102 6.82 4.11 3.71
N ARG A 103 6.64 4.06 5.03
CA ARG A 103 7.57 4.63 6.03
C ARG A 103 8.25 3.54 6.85
N GLU A 104 7.92 2.28 6.60
CA GLU A 104 8.58 1.17 7.26
C GLU A 104 9.93 0.95 6.57
N CYS A 105 10.97 1.55 7.16
CA CYS A 105 12.34 1.19 6.80
C CYS A 105 12.70 -0.06 7.60
N GLU A 106 12.71 -1.20 6.93
CA GLU A 106 13.25 -2.42 7.51
C GLU A 106 14.71 -2.18 7.91
N LYS A 107 15.02 -2.39 9.19
CA LYS A 107 16.38 -2.27 9.69
C LYS A 107 17.18 -3.45 9.14
N ILE A 108 18.13 -3.15 8.26
CA ILE A 108 19.12 -4.14 7.81
C ILE A 108 20.07 -4.41 8.98
N ASP A 109 20.00 -5.61 9.55
CA ASP A 109 20.96 -6.09 10.53
C ASP A 109 22.23 -6.56 9.81
N TYR A 110 23.14 -5.63 9.55
CA TYR A 110 24.43 -5.94 8.94
C TYR A 110 25.42 -6.59 9.92
N VAL A 111 25.11 -6.64 11.22
CA VAL A 111 25.99 -7.23 12.23
C VAL A 111 25.80 -8.74 12.30
N ASN A 112 24.57 -9.21 12.13
CA ASN A 112 24.23 -10.64 12.15
C ASN A 112 23.79 -11.16 10.77
N ALA A 113 24.25 -10.54 9.68
CA ALA A 113 23.90 -10.97 8.33
C ALA A 113 24.42 -12.40 8.08
N PRO A 114 23.60 -13.29 7.49
CA PRO A 114 24.03 -14.65 7.20
C PRO A 114 25.15 -14.66 6.15
N GLU A 115 26.24 -15.37 6.42
CA GLU A 115 27.43 -15.49 5.56
C GLU A 115 27.37 -16.71 4.63
N GLU A 116 26.16 -17.23 4.35
CA GLU A 116 26.01 -18.42 3.52
C GLU A 116 26.36 -18.13 2.06
N THR A 117 27.34 -18.86 1.52
CA THR A 117 27.74 -18.80 0.11
C THR A 117 27.18 -19.99 -0.67
N VAL A 118 26.89 -19.77 -1.94
CA VAL A 118 26.47 -20.81 -2.89
C VAL A 118 27.71 -21.49 -3.46
N ASP A 119 27.77 -22.82 -3.33
CA ASP A 119 28.82 -23.66 -3.93
C ASP A 119 28.54 -23.90 -5.43
N ILE A 120 28.58 -22.82 -6.21
CA ILE A 120 28.44 -22.84 -7.67
C ILE A 120 29.82 -22.88 -8.33
N SER A 121 30.03 -23.81 -9.25
CA SER A 121 31.24 -23.89 -10.07
C SER A 121 31.11 -22.99 -11.30
N LEU A 122 32.06 -22.06 -11.50
CA LEU A 122 32.08 -21.17 -12.65
C LEU A 122 33.30 -21.47 -13.55
N PRO A 123 33.20 -21.24 -14.87
CA PRO A 123 34.34 -21.35 -15.75
C PRO A 123 35.47 -20.42 -15.30
N PHE A 124 36.71 -20.87 -15.49
CA PHE A 124 37.93 -20.14 -15.09
C PHE A 124 38.12 -19.95 -13.58
N GLU A 125 37.44 -20.76 -12.76
CA GLU A 125 37.54 -20.72 -11.30
C GLU A 125 37.18 -19.35 -10.72
N ILE A 126 36.23 -18.65 -11.34
CA ILE A 126 35.79 -17.33 -10.91
C ILE A 126 35.20 -17.41 -9.50
N GLU A 127 34.55 -18.51 -9.15
CA GLU A 127 34.01 -18.79 -7.82
C GLU A 127 35.08 -18.80 -6.72
N LYS A 128 36.36 -18.99 -7.05
CA LYS A 128 37.47 -18.88 -6.07
C LYS A 128 37.92 -17.44 -5.82
N LYS A 129 37.42 -16.49 -6.61
CA LYS A 129 37.82 -15.07 -6.56
C LYS A 129 36.73 -14.17 -5.98
N VAL A 130 35.49 -14.66 -5.92
CA VAL A 130 34.33 -13.91 -5.43
C VAL A 130 33.42 -14.83 -4.62
N GLU A 131 32.85 -14.29 -3.54
CA GLU A 131 31.79 -14.98 -2.78
C GLU A 131 30.44 -14.68 -3.42
N ILE A 132 29.64 -15.73 -3.67
CA ILE A 132 28.34 -15.63 -4.32
C ILE A 132 27.29 -16.05 -3.29
N MET A 133 26.37 -15.15 -2.93
CA MET A 133 25.33 -15.43 -1.94
C MET A 133 24.02 -15.89 -2.61
N PRO A 134 23.16 -16.63 -1.90
CA PRO A 134 21.83 -16.97 -2.39
C PRO A 134 21.05 -15.73 -2.85
N GLY A 135 20.39 -15.83 -4.01
CA GLY A 135 19.60 -14.74 -4.60
C GLY A 135 20.42 -13.69 -5.37
N ASN A 136 21.75 -13.78 -5.40
CA ASN A 136 22.56 -12.95 -6.28
C ASN A 136 22.24 -13.21 -7.76
N ILE A 137 22.30 -12.16 -8.57
CA ILE A 137 22.10 -12.22 -10.03
C ILE A 137 23.47 -12.02 -10.70
N ILE A 138 23.89 -13.00 -11.51
CA ILE A 138 25.14 -12.94 -12.28
C ILE A 138 24.79 -12.62 -13.74
N VAL A 139 25.43 -11.60 -14.31
CA VAL A 139 25.22 -11.17 -15.69
C VAL A 139 26.48 -11.37 -16.51
N VAL A 140 26.38 -12.15 -17.59
CA VAL A 140 27.48 -12.37 -18.55
C VAL A 140 27.26 -11.49 -19.78
N ALA A 141 28.04 -10.43 -19.91
CA ALA A 141 27.96 -9.47 -21.02
C ALA A 141 29.10 -9.66 -22.02
N GLY A 142 28.86 -9.36 -23.31
CA GLY A 142 29.84 -9.46 -24.38
C GLY A 142 29.21 -9.33 -25.77
N GLU A 143 30.03 -9.14 -26.80
CA GLU A 143 29.58 -9.02 -28.19
C GLU A 143 28.91 -10.30 -28.71
N VAL A 144 28.23 -10.21 -29.86
CA VAL A 144 27.67 -11.38 -30.56
C VAL A 144 28.80 -12.36 -30.88
N ASN A 145 28.56 -13.66 -30.71
CA ASN A 145 29.56 -14.73 -30.87
C ASN A 145 30.74 -14.71 -29.87
N ALA A 146 30.69 -13.91 -28.80
CA ALA A 146 31.71 -13.95 -27.73
C ALA A 146 31.66 -15.22 -26.84
N GLY A 147 30.84 -16.22 -27.20
CA GLY A 147 30.76 -17.48 -26.46
C GLY A 147 29.87 -17.46 -25.21
N LYS A 148 29.01 -16.44 -25.02
CA LYS A 148 28.11 -16.32 -23.86
C LYS A 148 27.23 -17.56 -23.64
N THR A 149 26.64 -18.08 -24.71
CA THR A 149 25.83 -19.30 -24.66
C THR A 149 26.64 -20.49 -24.17
N ALA A 150 27.81 -20.73 -24.75
CA ALA A 150 28.70 -21.82 -24.32
C ALA A 150 29.15 -21.65 -22.86
N PHE A 151 29.40 -20.41 -22.42
CA PHE A 151 29.73 -20.10 -21.03
C PHE A 151 28.60 -20.52 -20.07
N LEU A 152 27.35 -20.14 -20.38
CA LEU A 152 26.18 -20.51 -19.57
C LEU A 152 25.91 -22.02 -19.60
N LEU A 153 26.03 -22.67 -20.76
CA LEU A 153 25.83 -24.13 -20.87
C LEU A 153 26.88 -24.92 -20.07
N ASN A 154 28.13 -24.44 -20.02
CA ASN A 154 29.16 -25.06 -19.17
C ASN A 154 28.83 -24.90 -17.68
N ILE A 155 28.34 -23.74 -17.26
CA ILE A 155 27.87 -23.54 -15.88
C ILE A 155 26.76 -24.55 -15.55
N ILE A 156 25.78 -24.71 -16.44
CA ILE A 156 24.67 -25.65 -16.21
C ILE A 156 25.22 -27.08 -16.07
N ARG A 157 26.05 -27.53 -17.02
CA ARG A 157 26.63 -28.87 -17.01
C ARG A 157 27.40 -29.15 -15.71
N ASP A 158 28.20 -28.19 -15.25
CA ASP A 158 29.08 -28.39 -14.10
C ASP A 158 28.33 -28.30 -12.75
N ASN A 159 27.06 -27.87 -12.75
CA ASN A 159 26.27 -27.63 -11.55
C ASN A 159 24.93 -28.40 -11.49
N MET A 160 24.50 -29.03 -12.58
CA MET A 160 23.18 -29.69 -12.67
C MET A 160 23.01 -30.88 -11.72
N GLU A 161 24.10 -31.46 -11.21
CA GLU A 161 24.03 -32.52 -10.18
C GLU A 161 23.76 -31.95 -8.77
N LYS A 162 24.12 -30.68 -8.53
CA LYS A 162 23.99 -30.01 -7.23
C LYS A 162 22.72 -29.17 -7.11
N PHE A 163 22.24 -28.62 -8.22
CA PHE A 163 21.13 -27.67 -8.23
C PHE A 163 20.03 -28.08 -9.21
N GLU A 164 18.79 -27.78 -8.85
CA GLU A 164 17.70 -27.76 -9.83
C GLU A 164 17.85 -26.51 -10.70
N ILE A 165 18.08 -26.71 -12.01
CA ILE A 165 18.40 -25.63 -12.94
C ILE A 165 17.30 -25.51 -14.00
N HIS A 166 16.77 -24.30 -14.15
CA HIS A 166 15.87 -23.94 -15.25
C HIS A 166 16.60 -23.06 -16.26
N TYR A 167 16.76 -23.55 -17.48
CA TYR A 167 17.36 -22.79 -18.58
C TYR A 167 16.27 -22.20 -19.47
N PHE A 168 16.26 -20.87 -19.57
CA PHE A 168 15.38 -20.14 -20.47
C PHE A 168 16.20 -19.52 -21.60
N SER A 169 15.84 -19.81 -22.85
CA SER A 169 16.44 -19.20 -24.03
C SER A 169 15.34 -18.85 -25.03
N SER A 170 15.42 -17.64 -25.61
CA SER A 170 14.54 -17.19 -26.69
C SER A 170 15.15 -17.37 -28.07
N GLU A 171 16.43 -17.78 -28.15
CA GLU A 171 17.18 -17.85 -29.42
C GLU A 171 17.41 -19.27 -29.93
N MET A 172 17.41 -20.30 -29.06
CA MET A 172 17.80 -21.66 -29.44
C MET A 172 16.59 -22.59 -29.65
N GLY A 173 16.47 -23.19 -30.84
CA GLY A 173 15.51 -24.26 -31.14
C GLY A 173 16.10 -25.66 -30.89
N GLY A 174 15.24 -26.68 -30.74
CA GLY A 174 15.61 -28.03 -30.29
C GLY A 174 16.58 -28.86 -31.16
N GLY A 175 17.15 -28.28 -32.21
CA GLY A 175 18.21 -28.89 -33.03
C GLY A 175 19.64 -28.46 -32.66
N GLU A 176 19.81 -27.54 -31.70
CA GLU A 176 21.12 -27.02 -31.25
C GLU A 176 21.48 -27.46 -29.83
N LEU A 177 20.99 -28.63 -29.41
CA LEU A 177 21.34 -29.31 -28.16
C LEU A 177 22.33 -30.45 -28.42
#